data_AF-A0AAV4F741-F1
#
_entry.id   AF-A0AAV4F741-F1
#
_cell.length_a   1.000
_cell.length_b   1.000
_cell.length_c   1.000
_cell.angle_alpha   90.00
_cell.angle_beta   90.00
_cell.angle_gamma   90.00
#
_symmetry.space_group_name_H-M   'P 1'
#
loop_
_entity.id
_entity.type
_entity.pdbx_description
1 polymer ?
#
loop_
_entity_poly.entity_id
_entity_poly.type
_entity_poly.pdbx_seq_one_letter_code
_entity_poly.pdbx_strand_id
1 'polypeptide(L)'
;MEYLLGPVPWALATPDGMPMKTNKAVLMQKLENVEVIFASDNECFVLSTADGETTDARLLQNLSSSHEEAGTLLILHSIYVDQAINSKLTDTDIIIRSPDTDVFLLLIAFCQKYTHPIYFDTGMGNKRKMIHIQTLCQKIEQDVLDSILGLNAFTGCDVNSAFVQKGKSKPLNILKKNPEFAPVFKELGSSVTVSDELLSKLEKFVCQLYGKHSYSSTNKLLHDLVRQEYIVRGQNVLSSIRGFDISLLPPCRAALKFHCLRADIAQPDIPDPEDHGYGVLSIHWCTDLVPQELADILSESHTTRQQESDYGDDIESDVDSDAESQNVSDSETSEEEEESG
;
A
#
# COMPACT_ATOMS: atom_id res chain seq x y z
N MET A 1 18.31 -4.20 38.75
CA MET A 1 17.03 -4.67 39.29
C MET A 1 16.25 -5.14 38.09
N GLU A 2 16.27 -6.45 37.83
CA GLU A 2 15.65 -7.04 36.64
C GLU A 2 14.16 -7.21 36.91
N TYR A 3 13.33 -6.60 36.07
CA TYR A 3 11.89 -6.84 36.10
C TYR A 3 11.62 -8.06 35.23
N LEU A 4 11.28 -9.18 35.86
CA LEU A 4 10.66 -10.30 35.16
C LEU A 4 9.36 -9.79 34.52
N LEU A 5 9.33 -9.75 33.19
CA LEU A 5 8.14 -9.46 32.43
C LEU A 5 7.14 -10.60 32.66
N GLY A 6 6.21 -10.40 33.60
CA GLY A 6 5.07 -11.29 33.75
C GLY A 6 4.25 -11.31 32.45
N PRO A 7 3.64 -12.44 32.06
CA PRO A 7 3.10 -12.66 30.72
C PRO A 7 1.82 -11.85 30.40
N VAL A 8 1.49 -10.84 31.22
CA VAL A 8 0.24 -10.07 31.12
C VAL A 8 0.52 -8.74 30.43
N PRO A 9 -0.12 -8.43 29.28
CA PRO A 9 0.11 -7.17 28.57
C PRO A 9 -0.28 -5.97 29.45
N TRP A 10 0.53 -4.91 29.43
CA TRP A 10 0.35 -3.76 30.33
C TRP A 10 -0.91 -2.92 30.05
N ALA A 11 -1.56 -3.15 28.90
CA ALA A 11 -2.84 -2.57 28.52
C ALA A 11 -3.55 -3.53 27.56
N LEU A 12 -4.89 -3.54 27.59
CA LEU A 12 -5.69 -3.99 26.45
C LEU A 12 -6.16 -2.76 25.66
N ALA A 13 -6.42 -2.97 24.37
CA ALA A 13 -7.15 -2.00 23.58
C ALA A 13 -8.61 -1.87 24.09
N THR A 14 -9.17 -0.68 23.93
CA THR A 14 -10.63 -0.46 23.99
C THR A 14 -11.35 -1.28 22.92
N PRO A 15 -12.68 -1.49 23.05
CA PRO A 15 -13.54 -1.91 21.95
C PRO A 15 -13.65 -0.94 20.75
N ASP A 16 -12.69 -0.01 20.61
CA ASP A 16 -12.45 0.87 19.45
C ASP A 16 -10.95 1.04 19.13
N GLY A 17 -10.10 0.10 19.55
CA GLY A 17 -8.68 0.00 19.17
C GLY A 17 -7.71 0.92 19.93
N MET A 18 -8.20 1.95 20.62
CA MET A 18 -7.36 2.87 21.42
C MET A 18 -6.77 2.17 22.65
N PRO A 19 -5.49 2.37 23.02
CA PRO A 19 -4.88 1.72 24.19
C PRO A 19 -5.44 2.25 25.51
N MET A 20 -6.01 1.38 26.34
CA MET A 20 -6.54 1.75 27.65
C MET A 20 -5.51 1.50 28.76
N LYS A 21 -5.07 2.55 29.47
CA LYS A 21 -4.35 2.39 30.75
C LYS A 21 -5.26 1.68 31.74
N THR A 22 -5.07 0.36 31.88
CA THR A 22 -5.91 -0.52 32.67
C THR A 22 -5.13 -0.93 33.91
N ASN A 23 -5.71 -0.77 35.10
CA ASN A 23 -5.10 -1.28 36.33
C ASN A 23 -5.03 -2.82 36.25
N LYS A 24 -3.89 -3.44 36.62
CA LYS A 24 -3.67 -4.89 36.50
C LYS A 24 -4.79 -5.73 37.15
N ALA A 25 -5.35 -5.29 38.28
CA ALA A 25 -6.49 -5.97 38.91
C ALA A 25 -7.76 -5.96 38.03
N VAL A 26 -8.08 -4.80 37.42
CA VAL A 26 -9.20 -4.64 36.48
C VAL A 26 -8.95 -5.39 35.17
N LEU A 27 -7.68 -5.57 34.78
CA LEU A 27 -7.30 -6.37 33.63
C LEU A 27 -7.55 -7.86 33.89
N MET A 28 -7.09 -8.42 35.01
CA MET A 28 -7.27 -9.85 35.29
C MET A 28 -8.76 -10.20 35.49
N GLN A 29 -9.56 -9.32 36.11
CA GLN A 29 -11.02 -9.47 36.14
C GLN A 29 -11.68 -9.41 34.74
N LYS A 30 -11.10 -8.68 33.77
CA LYS A 30 -11.55 -8.68 32.37
C LYS A 30 -11.10 -9.92 31.57
N LEU A 31 -10.15 -10.69 32.10
CA LEU A 31 -9.68 -11.95 31.52
C LEU A 31 -10.43 -13.17 32.12
N GLU A 32 -11.29 -12.95 33.12
CA GLU A 32 -12.11 -14.00 33.73
C GLU A 32 -13.05 -14.61 32.68
N ASN A 33 -12.85 -15.90 32.35
CA ASN A 33 -13.52 -16.61 31.25
C ASN A 33 -13.19 -16.08 29.82
N VAL A 34 -12.06 -15.37 29.64
CA VAL A 34 -11.60 -14.90 28.32
C VAL A 34 -10.18 -15.42 28.05
N GLU A 35 -10.03 -16.23 27.00
CA GLU A 35 -8.71 -16.57 26.46
C GLU A 35 -8.20 -15.44 25.54
N VAL A 36 -6.96 -15.01 25.73
CA VAL A 36 -6.29 -14.01 24.86
C VAL A 36 -5.10 -14.66 24.18
N ILE A 37 -5.21 -14.88 22.88
CA ILE A 37 -4.11 -15.37 22.03
C ILE A 37 -3.29 -14.16 21.54
N PHE A 38 -1.96 -14.23 21.69
CA PHE A 38 -1.04 -13.22 21.19
C PHE A 38 0.27 -13.83 20.68
N ALA A 39 0.86 -13.22 19.66
CA ALA A 39 2.21 -13.55 19.20
C ALA A 39 3.25 -12.65 19.89
N SER A 40 4.44 -13.19 20.14
CA SER A 40 5.63 -12.49 20.62
C SER A 40 6.86 -13.14 19.98
N ASP A 41 7.61 -12.37 19.21
CA ASP A 41 8.70 -12.89 18.38
C ASP A 41 8.23 -14.08 17.52
N ASN A 42 8.90 -15.23 17.58
CA ASN A 42 8.53 -16.44 16.84
C ASN A 42 7.49 -17.34 17.58
N GLU A 43 7.02 -16.94 18.76
CA GLU A 43 6.17 -17.76 19.64
C GLU A 43 4.75 -17.19 19.76
N CYS A 44 3.75 -18.07 19.86
CA CYS A 44 2.36 -17.67 20.08
C CYS A 44 1.85 -18.29 21.38
N PHE A 45 1.18 -17.49 22.20
CA PHE A 45 0.74 -17.87 23.54
C PHE A 45 -0.75 -17.62 23.72
N VAL A 46 -1.41 -18.43 24.54
CA VAL A 46 -2.73 -18.11 25.10
C VAL A 46 -2.59 -17.75 26.58
N LEU A 47 -3.17 -16.61 26.94
CA LEU A 47 -3.39 -16.19 28.32
C LEU A 47 -4.79 -16.60 28.75
N SER A 48 -4.91 -17.11 29.98
CA SER A 48 -6.20 -17.36 30.62
C SER A 48 -6.11 -17.10 32.12
N THR A 49 -7.25 -16.92 32.78
CA THR A 49 -7.33 -16.96 34.24
C THR A 49 -8.60 -17.70 34.68
N ALA A 50 -8.45 -18.57 35.67
CA ALA A 50 -9.53 -19.40 36.21
C ALA A 50 -10.11 -18.85 37.53
N ASP A 51 -9.45 -17.84 38.11
CA ASP A 51 -9.73 -17.25 39.42
C ASP A 51 -9.83 -15.71 39.39
N GLY A 52 -9.43 -15.05 38.29
CA GLY A 52 -9.32 -13.59 38.19
C GLY A 52 -8.10 -12.99 38.89
N GLU A 53 -7.25 -13.82 39.51
CA GLU A 53 -6.09 -13.41 40.33
C GLU A 53 -4.75 -13.91 39.76
N THR A 54 -4.76 -15.10 39.14
CA THR A 54 -3.60 -15.77 38.55
C THR A 54 -3.78 -15.90 37.05
N THR A 55 -2.83 -15.39 36.25
CA THR A 55 -2.82 -15.59 34.79
C THR A 55 -1.91 -16.75 34.44
N ASP A 56 -2.46 -17.79 33.79
CA ASP A 56 -1.67 -18.83 33.13
C ASP A 56 -1.31 -18.40 31.70
N ALA A 57 -0.16 -18.85 31.20
CA ALA A 57 0.37 -18.48 29.90
C ALA A 57 0.95 -19.72 29.19
N ARG A 58 0.19 -20.25 28.23
CA ARG A 58 0.48 -21.53 27.56
C ARG A 58 0.91 -21.31 26.12
N LEU A 59 2.07 -21.86 25.74
CA LEU A 59 2.56 -21.85 24.36
C LEU A 59 1.62 -22.64 23.43
N LEU A 60 1.22 -22.02 22.32
CA LEU A 60 0.50 -22.61 21.21
C LEU A 60 1.48 -22.93 20.07
N GLN A 61 2.22 -24.04 20.21
CA GLN A 61 3.25 -24.47 19.25
C GLN A 61 2.76 -24.56 17.80
N ASN A 62 1.45 -24.77 17.58
CA ASN A 62 0.84 -24.83 16.25
C ASN A 62 0.56 -23.45 15.62
N LEU A 63 0.85 -22.35 16.34
CA LEU A 63 0.75 -20.96 15.89
C LEU A 63 2.10 -20.21 15.98
N SER A 64 3.14 -20.81 16.57
CA SER A 64 4.51 -20.29 16.50
C SER A 64 4.96 -20.18 15.04
N SER A 65 5.41 -18.99 14.64
CA SER A 65 5.77 -18.66 13.26
C SER A 65 6.73 -17.48 13.24
N SER A 66 7.71 -17.48 12.32
CA SER A 66 8.63 -16.35 12.10
C SER A 66 8.13 -15.36 11.05
N HIS A 67 6.80 -15.26 10.89
CA HIS A 67 6.16 -14.37 9.93
C HIS A 67 5.66 -13.11 10.64
N GLU A 68 6.27 -11.96 10.36
CA GLU A 68 6.05 -10.70 11.09
C GLU A 68 4.76 -9.95 10.68
N GLU A 69 4.08 -10.36 9.61
CA GLU A 69 2.93 -9.63 9.04
C GLU A 69 1.64 -9.87 9.85
N ALA A 70 1.18 -8.83 10.53
CA ALA A 70 0.14 -8.91 11.55
C ALA A 70 -1.26 -9.30 11.02
N GLY A 71 -1.60 -8.94 9.77
CA GLY A 71 -2.84 -9.30 9.11
C GLY A 71 -2.94 -10.79 8.80
N THR A 72 -1.88 -11.39 8.26
CA THR A 72 -1.80 -12.83 8.00
C THR A 72 -1.77 -13.64 9.30
N LEU A 73 -1.07 -13.16 10.34
CA LEU A 73 -1.17 -13.74 11.69
C LEU A 73 -2.59 -13.66 12.27
N LEU A 74 -3.29 -12.53 12.10
CA LEU A 74 -4.68 -12.36 12.55
C LEU A 74 -5.64 -13.32 11.85
N ILE A 75 -5.46 -13.55 10.54
CA ILE A 75 -6.18 -14.57 9.77
C ILE A 75 -5.87 -15.97 10.33
N LEU A 76 -4.60 -16.33 10.48
CA LEU A 76 -4.16 -17.63 11.02
C LEU A 76 -4.77 -17.91 12.40
N HIS A 77 -4.70 -16.95 13.32
CA HIS A 77 -5.28 -17.06 14.67
C HIS A 77 -6.81 -17.22 14.61
N SER A 78 -7.51 -16.48 13.75
CA SER A 78 -8.97 -16.59 13.64
C SER A 78 -9.44 -17.91 13.00
N ILE A 79 -8.68 -18.48 12.06
CA ILE A 79 -8.93 -19.84 11.51
C ILE A 79 -8.68 -20.92 12.58
N TYR A 80 -7.66 -20.75 13.42
CA TYR A 80 -7.43 -21.65 14.56
C TYR A 80 -8.58 -21.59 15.57
N VAL A 81 -9.09 -20.39 15.89
CA VAL A 81 -10.27 -20.23 16.75
C VAL A 81 -11.50 -20.88 16.11
N ASP A 82 -11.76 -20.68 14.81
CA ASP A 82 -12.87 -21.35 14.09
C ASP A 82 -12.84 -22.87 14.26
N GLN A 83 -11.66 -23.48 14.15
CA GLN A 83 -11.45 -24.92 14.28
C GLN A 83 -11.46 -25.41 15.75
N ALA A 84 -11.16 -24.53 16.71
CA ALA A 84 -11.19 -24.83 18.15
C ALA A 84 -12.60 -24.71 18.76
N ILE A 85 -13.53 -24.01 18.11
CA ILE A 85 -14.95 -23.95 18.53
C ILE A 85 -15.54 -25.36 18.47
N ASN A 86 -15.76 -25.92 19.66
CA ASN A 86 -16.39 -27.23 19.80
C ASN A 86 -17.86 -27.12 19.38
N SER A 87 -18.37 -28.14 18.68
CA SER A 87 -19.73 -28.24 18.09
C SER A 87 -20.90 -28.20 19.08
N LYS A 88 -20.67 -27.78 20.33
CA LYS A 88 -21.67 -27.45 21.35
C LYS A 88 -21.99 -25.95 21.42
N LEU A 89 -21.12 -25.06 20.93
CA LEU A 89 -21.40 -23.63 20.85
C LEU A 89 -21.89 -23.26 19.44
N THR A 90 -23.14 -23.62 19.13
CA THR A 90 -23.73 -23.48 17.79
C THR A 90 -23.99 -22.04 17.35
N ASP A 91 -24.01 -21.09 18.29
CA ASP A 91 -24.09 -19.65 18.03
C ASP A 91 -22.77 -18.98 18.46
N THR A 92 -21.75 -19.06 17.62
CA THR A 92 -20.46 -18.36 17.82
C THR A 92 -20.13 -17.51 16.60
N ASP A 93 -20.08 -16.19 16.76
CA ASP A 93 -19.69 -15.24 15.71
C ASP A 93 -18.21 -14.85 15.85
N ILE A 94 -17.45 -14.93 14.76
CA ILE A 94 -16.05 -14.47 14.71
C ILE A 94 -16.01 -13.01 14.27
N ILE A 95 -15.54 -12.10 15.14
CA ILE A 95 -15.42 -10.67 14.82
C ILE A 95 -13.95 -10.30 14.67
N ILE A 96 -13.51 -10.04 13.44
CA ILE A 96 -12.17 -9.51 13.16
C ILE A 96 -12.28 -8.00 12.99
N ARG A 97 -11.55 -7.25 13.82
CA ARG A 97 -11.43 -5.80 13.70
C ARG A 97 -10.13 -5.41 13.02
N SER A 98 -10.21 -4.59 11.98
CA SER A 98 -9.07 -3.82 11.49
C SER A 98 -9.50 -2.53 10.76
N PRO A 99 -8.77 -1.41 10.88
CA PRO A 99 -8.91 -0.27 9.97
C PRO A 99 -8.34 -0.57 8.57
N ASP A 100 -7.54 -1.63 8.43
CA ASP A 100 -6.78 -1.94 7.23
C ASP A 100 -7.64 -2.63 6.14
N THR A 101 -7.32 -2.32 4.89
CA THR A 101 -7.94 -2.92 3.70
C THR A 101 -7.32 -4.27 3.36
N ASP A 102 -6.07 -4.54 3.71
CA ASP A 102 -5.39 -5.76 3.27
C ASP A 102 -5.87 -6.96 4.11
N VAL A 103 -6.08 -6.77 5.43
CA VAL A 103 -6.85 -7.70 6.29
C VAL A 103 -8.25 -8.01 5.72
N PHE A 104 -8.95 -7.02 5.17
CA PHE A 104 -10.28 -7.22 4.56
C PHE A 104 -10.22 -8.07 3.28
N LEU A 105 -9.17 -7.90 2.46
CA LEU A 105 -8.98 -8.66 1.23
C LEU A 105 -8.50 -10.09 1.51
N LEU A 106 -7.64 -10.28 2.53
CA LEU A 106 -7.29 -11.60 3.06
C LEU A 106 -8.54 -12.33 3.58
N LEU A 107 -9.41 -11.65 4.33
CA LEU A 107 -10.69 -12.22 4.80
C LEU A 107 -11.60 -12.70 3.67
N ILE A 108 -11.68 -11.92 2.58
CA ILE A 108 -12.45 -12.30 1.39
C ILE A 108 -11.83 -13.52 0.70
N ALA A 109 -10.51 -13.55 0.54
CA ALA A 109 -9.81 -14.66 -0.10
C ALA A 109 -9.90 -15.97 0.70
N PHE A 110 -9.73 -15.91 2.03
CA PHE A 110 -9.76 -17.07 2.90
C PHE A 110 -11.16 -17.41 3.45
N CYS A 111 -12.23 -16.74 3.01
CA CYS A 111 -13.59 -16.92 3.54
C CYS A 111 -14.09 -18.39 3.54
N GLN A 112 -13.62 -19.23 2.60
CA GLN A 112 -13.96 -20.65 2.50
C GLN A 112 -13.25 -21.55 3.54
N LYS A 113 -12.32 -21.01 4.33
CA LYS A 113 -11.59 -21.74 5.38
C LYS A 113 -12.34 -21.82 6.71
N TYR A 114 -13.39 -21.02 6.88
CA TYR A 114 -14.12 -20.87 8.14
C TYR A 114 -15.47 -21.58 8.08
N THR A 115 -15.88 -22.12 9.22
CA THR A 115 -17.14 -22.84 9.40
C THR A 115 -18.21 -21.97 10.09
N HIS A 116 -17.80 -20.98 10.89
CA HIS A 116 -18.67 -20.06 11.60
C HIS A 116 -18.82 -18.70 10.88
N PRO A 117 -19.87 -17.90 11.17
CA PRO A 117 -20.03 -16.55 10.64
C PRO A 117 -18.84 -15.64 10.97
N ILE A 118 -18.35 -14.89 9.98
CA ILE A 118 -17.29 -13.88 10.19
C ILE A 118 -17.84 -12.48 9.92
N TYR A 119 -17.54 -11.57 10.83
CA TYR A 119 -17.81 -10.15 10.66
C TYR A 119 -16.51 -9.35 10.69
N PHE A 120 -16.34 -8.48 9.70
CA PHE A 120 -15.26 -7.50 9.68
C PHE A 120 -15.74 -6.17 10.26
N ASP A 121 -15.09 -5.73 11.34
CA ASP A 121 -15.40 -4.49 12.07
C ASP A 121 -14.36 -3.41 11.73
N THR A 122 -14.80 -2.37 11.00
CA THR A 122 -13.88 -1.37 10.44
C THR A 122 -14.44 0.05 10.50
N GLY A 123 -13.55 1.05 10.48
CA GLY A 123 -13.89 2.46 10.69
C GLY A 123 -14.11 2.82 12.17
N MET A 124 -14.43 4.09 12.44
CA MET A 124 -14.58 4.65 13.79
C MET A 124 -15.85 5.50 13.94
N GLY A 125 -16.43 5.49 15.14
CA GLY A 125 -17.62 6.28 15.50
C GLY A 125 -18.77 6.08 14.51
N ASN A 126 -19.40 7.17 14.08
CA ASN A 126 -20.51 7.16 13.11
C ASN A 126 -20.14 6.63 11.71
N LYS A 127 -18.87 6.31 11.44
CA LYS A 127 -18.39 5.68 10.20
C LYS A 127 -18.01 4.20 10.39
N ARG A 128 -18.13 3.64 11.60
CA ARG A 128 -17.89 2.23 11.90
C ARG A 128 -18.90 1.33 11.17
N LYS A 129 -18.44 0.19 10.65
CA LYS A 129 -19.23 -0.77 9.88
C LYS A 129 -18.88 -2.18 10.28
N MET A 130 -19.92 -3.00 10.46
CA MET A 130 -19.81 -4.45 10.64
C MET A 130 -20.20 -5.12 9.31
N ILE A 131 -19.33 -5.93 8.73
CA ILE A 131 -19.51 -6.53 7.39
C ILE A 131 -19.45 -8.05 7.49
N HIS A 132 -20.59 -8.74 7.32
CA HIS A 132 -20.63 -10.20 7.27
C HIS A 132 -19.96 -10.72 5.98
N ILE A 133 -18.82 -11.40 6.13
CA ILE A 133 -17.91 -11.74 5.01
C ILE A 133 -18.53 -12.78 4.09
N GLN A 134 -19.12 -13.86 4.62
CA GLN A 134 -19.71 -14.91 3.79
C GLN A 134 -20.84 -14.36 2.88
N THR A 135 -21.70 -13.46 3.40
CA THR A 135 -22.75 -12.80 2.62
C THR A 135 -22.21 -11.74 1.65
N LEU A 136 -20.98 -11.24 1.83
CA LEU A 136 -20.30 -10.42 0.84
C LEU A 136 -19.75 -11.29 -0.30
N CYS A 137 -19.05 -12.38 0.02
CA CYS A 137 -18.48 -13.28 -0.98
C CYS A 137 -19.55 -13.94 -1.85
N GLN A 138 -20.71 -14.31 -1.29
CA GLN A 138 -21.91 -14.76 -2.03
C GLN A 138 -22.45 -13.77 -3.08
N LYS A 139 -22.00 -12.50 -3.08
CA LYS A 139 -22.41 -11.43 -4.01
C LYS A 139 -21.30 -11.03 -4.98
N ILE A 140 -20.19 -11.78 -5.02
CA ILE A 140 -19.04 -11.54 -5.89
C ILE A 140 -18.83 -12.80 -6.73
N GLU A 141 -18.52 -12.64 -8.01
CA GLU A 141 -18.23 -13.74 -8.92
C GLU A 141 -16.97 -14.48 -8.47
N GLN A 142 -16.98 -15.82 -8.50
CA GLN A 142 -15.89 -16.63 -7.93
C GLN A 142 -14.54 -16.32 -8.59
N ASP A 143 -14.49 -16.11 -9.90
CA ASP A 143 -13.26 -15.73 -10.60
C ASP A 143 -12.66 -14.41 -10.08
N VAL A 144 -13.51 -13.46 -9.64
CA VAL A 144 -13.09 -12.18 -9.04
C VAL A 144 -12.63 -12.35 -7.59
N LEU A 145 -13.17 -13.34 -6.86
CA LEU A 145 -12.68 -13.73 -5.53
C LEU A 145 -11.30 -14.39 -5.63
N ASP A 146 -11.15 -15.37 -6.52
CA ASP A 146 -9.89 -16.09 -6.76
C ASP A 146 -8.75 -15.16 -7.22
N SER A 147 -9.11 -14.07 -7.91
CA SER A 147 -8.18 -13.04 -8.40
C SER A 147 -7.73 -12.03 -7.33
N ILE A 148 -8.38 -11.99 -6.16
CA ILE A 148 -8.33 -10.80 -5.31
C ILE A 148 -6.98 -10.56 -4.64
N LEU A 149 -6.23 -11.64 -4.34
CA LEU A 149 -4.89 -11.56 -3.75
C LEU A 149 -3.85 -11.08 -4.76
N GLY A 150 -3.81 -11.68 -5.96
CA GLY A 150 -2.91 -11.23 -7.03
C GLY A 150 -3.21 -9.79 -7.48
N LEU A 151 -4.49 -9.39 -7.50
CA LEU A 151 -4.85 -7.97 -7.73
C LEU A 151 -4.36 -7.07 -6.60
N ASN A 152 -4.40 -7.52 -5.34
CA ASN A 152 -3.93 -6.75 -4.21
C ASN A 152 -2.40 -6.55 -4.27
N ALA A 153 -1.65 -7.64 -4.36
CA ALA A 153 -0.19 -7.63 -4.46
C ALA A 153 0.31 -6.84 -5.69
N PHE A 154 -0.42 -6.86 -6.80
CA PHE A 154 -0.12 -6.07 -7.98
C PHE A 154 -0.51 -4.59 -7.89
N THR A 155 -1.48 -4.20 -7.06
CA THR A 155 -1.94 -2.79 -7.01
C THR A 155 -1.50 -2.00 -5.78
N GLY A 156 -0.86 -2.70 -4.83
CA GLY A 156 -0.07 -2.14 -3.75
C GLY A 156 -0.48 -2.74 -2.41
N CYS A 157 0.48 -3.31 -1.69
CA CYS A 157 0.37 -3.87 -0.33
C CYS A 157 1.69 -3.59 0.42
N ASP A 158 1.86 -4.05 1.66
CA ASP A 158 3.06 -3.73 2.45
C ASP A 158 4.38 -4.19 1.81
N VAL A 159 4.36 -5.25 0.97
CA VAL A 159 5.55 -5.77 0.26
C VAL A 159 5.72 -5.27 -1.17
N ASN A 160 4.76 -4.53 -1.75
CA ASN A 160 4.90 -4.00 -3.12
C ASN A 160 4.18 -2.65 -3.32
N SER A 161 4.81 -1.74 -4.04
CA SER A 161 4.37 -0.34 -4.13
C SER A 161 3.00 -0.12 -4.76
N ALA A 162 2.27 0.91 -4.33
CA ALA A 162 1.01 1.29 -4.99
C ALA A 162 1.24 2.14 -6.25
N PHE A 163 0.42 1.94 -7.29
CA PHE A 163 0.38 2.88 -8.42
C PHE A 163 -0.20 4.23 -7.97
N VAL A 164 0.56 5.31 -8.17
CA VAL A 164 0.23 6.65 -7.62
C VAL A 164 -1.14 7.14 -8.09
N GLN A 165 -1.98 7.54 -7.14
CA GLN A 165 -3.39 7.93 -7.33
C GLN A 165 -4.30 6.85 -7.99
N LYS A 166 -3.93 5.57 -8.01
CA LYS A 166 -4.75 4.47 -8.58
C LYS A 166 -5.34 3.54 -7.50
N GLY A 167 -5.87 4.11 -6.42
CA GLY A 167 -6.36 3.36 -5.24
C GLY A 167 -7.35 2.22 -5.55
N LYS A 168 -7.33 1.17 -4.73
CA LYS A 168 -7.81 -0.21 -5.00
C LYS A 168 -9.23 -0.36 -5.58
N SER A 169 -10.12 0.62 -5.41
CA SER A 169 -11.44 0.63 -6.03
C SER A 169 -11.39 0.74 -7.57
N LYS A 170 -10.41 1.45 -8.14
CA LYS A 170 -10.24 1.58 -9.59
C LYS A 170 -9.83 0.25 -10.26
N PRO A 171 -8.76 -0.46 -9.84
CA PRO A 171 -8.40 -1.75 -10.43
C PRO A 171 -9.48 -2.82 -10.22
N LEU A 172 -10.14 -2.88 -9.05
CA LEU A 172 -11.26 -3.82 -8.82
C LEU A 172 -12.44 -3.57 -9.79
N ASN A 173 -12.73 -2.30 -10.10
CA ASN A 173 -13.75 -1.94 -11.10
C ASN A 173 -13.33 -2.22 -12.55
N ILE A 174 -12.03 -2.33 -12.85
CA ILE A 174 -11.53 -2.77 -14.16
C ILE A 174 -11.66 -4.28 -14.28
N LEU A 175 -11.23 -5.03 -13.25
CA LEU A 175 -11.37 -6.48 -13.17
C LEU A 175 -12.83 -6.92 -13.36
N LYS A 176 -13.76 -6.35 -12.57
CA LYS A 176 -15.21 -6.65 -12.68
C LYS A 176 -15.88 -6.26 -14.00
N LYS A 177 -15.22 -5.46 -14.85
CA LYS A 177 -15.72 -5.07 -16.18
C LYS A 177 -15.08 -5.83 -17.33
N ASN A 178 -13.96 -6.51 -17.07
CA ASN A 178 -13.15 -7.19 -18.08
C ASN A 178 -12.75 -8.57 -17.51
N PRO A 179 -13.63 -9.61 -17.57
CA PRO A 179 -13.36 -10.92 -16.99
C PRO A 179 -12.07 -11.59 -17.50
N GLU A 180 -11.60 -11.19 -18.69
CA GLU A 180 -10.29 -11.53 -19.25
C GLU A 180 -9.09 -11.31 -18.30
N PHE A 181 -9.19 -10.41 -17.31
CA PHE A 181 -8.13 -10.18 -16.33
C PHE A 181 -8.19 -11.07 -15.09
N ALA A 182 -9.30 -11.79 -14.85
CA ALA A 182 -9.41 -12.69 -13.71
C ALA A 182 -8.38 -13.84 -13.75
N PRO A 183 -8.25 -14.64 -14.84
CA PRO A 183 -7.21 -15.65 -14.91
C PRO A 183 -5.79 -15.06 -14.80
N VAL A 184 -5.58 -13.79 -15.17
CA VAL A 184 -4.28 -13.10 -15.09
C VAL A 184 -3.85 -12.85 -13.65
N PHE A 185 -4.78 -12.39 -12.79
CA PHE A 185 -4.51 -12.18 -11.37
C PHE A 185 -4.64 -13.44 -10.51
N LYS A 186 -5.13 -14.54 -11.10
CA LYS A 186 -5.06 -15.89 -10.54
C LYS A 186 -3.74 -16.61 -10.92
N GLU A 187 -3.16 -16.30 -12.08
CA GLU A 187 -1.86 -16.79 -12.55
C GLU A 187 -0.70 -16.08 -11.81
N LEU A 188 -0.80 -14.76 -11.59
CA LEU A 188 0.15 -13.99 -10.78
C LEU A 188 0.15 -14.49 -9.33
N GLY A 189 1.34 -14.73 -8.77
CA GLY A 189 1.54 -15.41 -7.48
C GLY A 189 1.65 -16.93 -7.58
N SER A 190 1.46 -17.56 -8.75
CA SER A 190 1.53 -19.03 -8.91
C SER A 190 2.88 -19.55 -9.42
N SER A 191 3.90 -18.69 -9.53
CA SER A 191 5.20 -18.97 -10.15
C SER A 191 6.30 -18.13 -9.50
N VAL A 192 7.55 -18.58 -9.57
CA VAL A 192 8.75 -17.76 -9.25
C VAL A 192 9.15 -16.90 -10.48
N THR A 193 8.50 -17.08 -11.62
CA THR A 193 8.82 -16.38 -12.88
C THR A 193 7.58 -15.87 -13.60
N VAL A 194 7.58 -14.57 -13.88
CA VAL A 194 6.57 -13.90 -14.71
C VAL A 194 6.85 -14.16 -16.19
N SER A 195 5.94 -14.87 -16.86
CA SER A 195 6.05 -15.13 -18.31
C SER A 195 5.87 -13.86 -19.14
N ASP A 196 6.48 -13.77 -20.33
CA ASP A 196 6.28 -12.62 -21.22
C ASP A 196 4.83 -12.50 -21.72
N GLU A 197 4.05 -13.58 -21.71
CA GLU A 197 2.61 -13.56 -22.01
C GLU A 197 1.82 -12.95 -20.85
N LEU A 198 2.06 -13.40 -19.62
CA LEU A 198 1.48 -12.84 -18.39
C LEU A 198 1.80 -11.35 -18.25
N LEU A 199 3.06 -10.97 -18.46
CA LEU A 199 3.50 -9.57 -18.46
C LEU A 199 2.79 -8.74 -19.53
N SER A 200 2.49 -9.29 -20.71
CA SER A 200 1.75 -8.59 -21.77
C SER A 200 0.26 -8.42 -21.43
N LYS A 201 -0.36 -9.39 -20.75
CA LYS A 201 -1.72 -9.26 -20.20
C LYS A 201 -1.77 -8.18 -19.11
N LEU A 202 -0.74 -8.12 -18.25
CA LEU A 202 -0.60 -7.10 -17.21
C LEU A 202 -0.29 -5.70 -17.78
N GLU A 203 0.50 -5.58 -18.85
CA GLU A 203 0.66 -4.31 -19.59
C GLU A 203 -0.69 -3.77 -20.09
N LYS A 204 -1.55 -4.64 -20.66
CA LYS A 204 -2.91 -4.27 -21.08
C LYS A 204 -3.77 -3.82 -19.89
N PHE A 205 -3.66 -4.47 -18.74
CA PHE A 205 -4.36 -4.04 -17.52
C PHE A 205 -3.89 -2.65 -17.06
N VAL A 206 -2.58 -2.39 -17.01
CA VAL A 206 -2.03 -1.06 -16.67
C VAL A 206 -2.49 -0.01 -17.68
N CYS A 207 -2.58 -0.34 -18.97
CA CYS A 207 -3.15 0.56 -19.97
C CYS A 207 -4.60 0.95 -19.68
N GLN A 208 -5.45 0.02 -19.21
CA GLN A 208 -6.79 0.33 -18.72
C GLN A 208 -6.75 1.15 -17.40
N LEU A 209 -5.84 0.84 -16.47
CA LEU A 209 -5.68 1.54 -15.18
C LEU A 209 -5.33 3.03 -15.35
N TYR A 210 -4.64 3.37 -16.44
CA TYR A 210 -4.31 4.74 -16.86
C TYR A 210 -5.25 5.30 -17.94
N GLY A 211 -6.35 4.60 -18.25
CA GLY A 211 -7.47 5.11 -19.06
C GLY A 211 -7.33 5.03 -20.58
N LYS A 212 -6.29 4.35 -21.11
CA LYS A 212 -6.12 4.12 -22.56
C LYS A 212 -6.49 2.67 -22.91
N HIS A 213 -7.79 2.37 -22.92
CA HIS A 213 -8.32 1.00 -23.06
C HIS A 213 -7.92 0.26 -24.37
N SER A 214 -7.51 1.00 -25.42
CA SER A 214 -7.02 0.45 -26.69
C SER A 214 -5.51 0.16 -26.71
N TYR A 215 -4.79 0.38 -25.61
CA TYR A 215 -3.34 0.19 -25.53
C TYR A 215 -3.02 -1.17 -24.88
N SER A 216 -1.94 -1.80 -25.34
CA SER A 216 -1.44 -3.09 -24.84
C SER A 216 0.04 -3.07 -24.49
N SER A 217 0.66 -1.88 -24.43
CA SER A 217 2.03 -1.69 -23.94
C SER A 217 2.16 -0.39 -23.17
N THR A 218 2.77 -0.51 -22.00
CA THR A 218 3.09 0.57 -21.08
C THR A 218 4.22 1.46 -21.57
N ASN A 219 5.17 0.95 -22.37
CA ASN A 219 6.18 1.79 -23.04
C ASN A 219 5.52 2.81 -23.98
N LYS A 220 4.56 2.37 -24.79
CA LYS A 220 3.79 3.27 -25.67
C LYS A 220 2.94 4.25 -24.87
N LEU A 221 2.27 3.76 -23.82
CA LEU A 221 1.47 4.60 -22.92
C LEU A 221 2.33 5.70 -22.26
N LEU A 222 3.50 5.35 -21.73
CA LEU A 222 4.46 6.24 -21.09
C LEU A 222 4.92 7.32 -22.07
N HIS A 223 5.41 6.93 -23.26
CA HIS A 223 5.79 7.85 -24.32
C HIS A 223 4.65 8.82 -24.67
N ASP A 224 3.44 8.30 -24.92
CA ASP A 224 2.32 9.13 -25.36
C ASP A 224 1.84 10.08 -24.25
N LEU A 225 1.86 9.66 -22.97
CA LEU A 225 1.52 10.52 -21.83
C LEU A 225 2.58 11.60 -21.60
N VAL A 226 3.87 11.26 -21.60
CA VAL A 226 4.97 12.24 -21.54
C VAL A 226 4.81 13.25 -22.68
N ARG A 227 4.52 12.81 -23.91
CA ARG A 227 4.29 13.70 -25.06
C ARG A 227 3.00 14.54 -24.97
N GLN A 228 1.99 14.12 -24.22
CA GLN A 228 0.76 14.89 -23.98
C GLN A 228 0.99 16.04 -22.99
N GLU A 229 1.74 15.79 -21.91
CA GLU A 229 2.01 16.78 -20.86
C GLU A 229 3.22 17.68 -21.18
N TYR A 230 4.24 17.16 -21.87
CA TYR A 230 5.48 17.87 -22.18
C TYR A 230 5.35 18.77 -23.42
N ILE A 231 4.68 19.91 -23.22
CA ILE A 231 4.60 20.98 -24.22
C ILE A 231 5.84 21.87 -24.11
N VAL A 232 6.80 21.73 -25.04
CA VAL A 232 7.95 22.62 -25.15
C VAL A 232 7.49 24.05 -25.46
N ARG A 233 7.80 25.00 -24.57
CA ARG A 233 7.54 26.44 -24.74
C ARG A 233 8.86 27.20 -24.89
N GLY A 234 9.08 27.80 -26.06
CA GLY A 234 10.31 28.54 -26.37
C GLY A 234 11.46 27.63 -26.82
N GLN A 235 12.66 28.20 -26.94
CA GLN A 235 13.86 27.51 -27.44
C GLN A 235 14.50 26.57 -26.41
N ASN A 236 14.47 26.94 -25.13
CA ASN A 236 15.05 26.13 -24.05
C ASN A 236 14.11 24.97 -23.69
N VAL A 237 14.29 23.83 -24.37
CA VAL A 237 13.51 22.59 -24.22
C VAL A 237 13.23 22.25 -22.75
N LEU A 238 14.27 22.15 -21.92
CA LEU A 238 14.17 21.76 -20.50
C LEU A 238 13.46 22.79 -19.59
N SER A 239 13.25 24.03 -20.04
CA SER A 239 12.58 25.07 -19.22
C SER A 239 11.12 24.74 -18.91
N SER A 240 10.49 23.91 -19.74
CA SER A 240 9.07 23.56 -19.66
C SER A 240 8.77 22.40 -18.69
N ILE A 241 9.77 21.84 -18.00
CA ILE A 241 9.62 20.70 -17.08
C ILE A 241 8.94 21.10 -15.74
N ARG A 242 8.91 22.38 -15.38
CA ARG A 242 8.34 22.85 -14.09
C ARG A 242 6.85 22.52 -13.97
N GLY A 243 6.50 21.67 -13.00
CA GLY A 243 5.13 21.28 -12.67
C GLY A 243 4.72 19.87 -13.13
N PHE A 244 5.57 19.18 -13.89
CA PHE A 244 5.30 17.81 -14.34
C PHE A 244 5.64 16.78 -13.25
N ASP A 245 4.63 16.23 -12.58
CA ASP A 245 4.79 15.16 -11.60
C ASP A 245 4.98 13.80 -12.29
N ILE A 246 6.23 13.40 -12.45
CA ILE A 246 6.64 12.11 -13.03
C ILE A 246 6.10 10.89 -12.28
N SER A 247 5.69 11.03 -11.01
CA SER A 247 5.12 9.91 -10.24
C SER A 247 3.73 9.49 -10.73
N LEU A 248 3.03 10.37 -11.47
CA LEU A 248 1.72 10.10 -12.06
C LEU A 248 1.78 9.25 -13.33
N LEU A 249 2.98 8.92 -13.82
CA LEU A 249 3.22 8.10 -15.01
C LEU A 249 3.09 6.59 -14.74
N PRO A 250 2.84 5.77 -15.78
CA PRO A 250 2.93 4.32 -15.69
C PRO A 250 4.39 3.86 -15.69
N PRO A 251 4.72 2.68 -15.11
CA PRO A 251 6.02 2.07 -15.30
C PRO A 251 6.22 1.67 -16.78
N CYS A 252 7.46 1.69 -17.26
CA CYS A 252 7.85 0.99 -18.49
C CYS A 252 7.75 -0.54 -18.31
N ARG A 253 7.75 -1.33 -19.39
CA ARG A 253 7.67 -2.81 -19.34
C ARG A 253 8.76 -3.43 -18.43
N ALA A 254 9.96 -2.86 -18.41
CA ALA A 254 11.05 -3.32 -17.56
C ALA A 254 10.76 -3.11 -16.07
N ALA A 255 10.37 -1.89 -15.68
CA ALA A 255 9.95 -1.59 -14.31
C ALA A 255 8.69 -2.38 -13.89
N LEU A 256 7.77 -2.61 -14.83
CA LEU A 256 6.60 -3.45 -14.62
C LEU A 256 6.99 -4.91 -14.37
N LYS A 257 7.98 -5.48 -15.06
CA LYS A 257 8.43 -6.86 -14.83
C LYS A 257 8.90 -7.07 -13.39
N PHE A 258 9.75 -6.19 -12.87
CA PHE A 258 10.18 -6.24 -11.47
C PHE A 258 9.03 -5.99 -10.49
N HIS A 259 8.06 -5.15 -10.87
CA HIS A 259 6.85 -4.94 -10.09
C HIS A 259 5.94 -6.18 -10.01
N CYS A 260 5.85 -6.97 -11.09
CA CYS A 260 5.17 -8.26 -11.08
C CYS A 260 5.93 -9.29 -10.22
N LEU A 261 7.27 -9.36 -10.32
CA LEU A 261 8.09 -10.29 -9.53
C LEU A 261 7.95 -10.03 -8.02
N ARG A 262 7.83 -8.78 -7.57
CA ARG A 262 7.53 -8.47 -6.16
C ARG A 262 6.11 -8.86 -5.73
N ALA A 263 5.15 -8.88 -6.66
CA ALA A 263 3.81 -9.38 -6.40
C ALA A 263 3.77 -10.92 -6.32
N ASP A 264 4.68 -11.63 -7.01
CA ASP A 264 4.83 -13.09 -6.90
C ASP A 264 5.33 -13.53 -5.50
N ILE A 265 6.22 -12.76 -4.86
CA ILE A 265 6.85 -13.08 -3.56
C ILE A 265 5.85 -13.05 -2.38
N ALA A 266 4.58 -12.73 -2.60
CA ALA A 266 3.52 -12.75 -1.57
C ALA A 266 3.10 -14.18 -1.11
N GLN A 267 3.95 -15.20 -1.33
CA GLN A 267 3.79 -16.57 -0.83
C GLN A 267 4.93 -16.94 0.15
N PRO A 268 4.70 -17.80 1.15
CA PRO A 268 5.57 -17.91 2.33
C PRO A 268 6.91 -18.63 2.11
N ASP A 269 7.06 -19.48 1.08
CA ASP A 269 8.38 -19.98 0.65
C ASP A 269 9.05 -18.90 -0.22
N ILE A 270 9.60 -17.89 0.45
CA ILE A 270 10.31 -16.77 -0.19
C ILE A 270 11.62 -17.29 -0.81
N PRO A 271 11.78 -17.28 -2.15
CA PRO A 271 13.05 -17.59 -2.80
C PRO A 271 14.05 -16.46 -2.55
N ASP A 272 15.34 -16.69 -2.85
CA ASP A 272 16.36 -15.68 -2.59
C ASP A 272 16.03 -14.33 -3.29
N PRO A 273 16.05 -13.21 -2.56
CA PRO A 273 15.69 -11.89 -3.08
C PRO A 273 16.63 -11.36 -4.19
N GLU A 274 17.79 -11.98 -4.43
CA GLU A 274 18.75 -11.55 -5.47
C GLU A 274 18.11 -11.34 -6.86
N ASP A 275 17.46 -12.37 -7.42
CA ASP A 275 16.82 -12.28 -8.76
C ASP A 275 15.54 -11.42 -8.80
N HIS A 276 15.03 -11.02 -7.64
CA HIS A 276 13.73 -10.35 -7.49
C HIS A 276 13.84 -8.83 -7.33
N GLY A 277 15.04 -8.28 -7.42
CA GLY A 277 15.33 -6.84 -7.26
C GLY A 277 15.56 -6.41 -5.82
N TYR A 278 15.86 -7.35 -4.92
CA TYR A 278 16.13 -7.11 -3.50
C TYR A 278 17.52 -7.64 -3.04
N GLY A 279 18.42 -7.94 -3.98
CA GLY A 279 19.83 -8.31 -3.71
C GLY A 279 20.80 -7.12 -3.60
N VAL A 280 21.69 -7.18 -2.59
CA VAL A 280 22.99 -6.49 -2.46
C VAL A 280 23.12 -5.06 -3.05
N LEU A 281 22.10 -4.20 -2.85
CA LEU A 281 22.14 -2.76 -3.16
C LEU A 281 22.52 -2.38 -4.62
N SER A 282 22.53 -3.32 -5.56
CA SER A 282 22.80 -3.07 -6.96
C SER A 282 21.56 -2.47 -7.62
N ILE A 283 21.53 -1.14 -7.76
CA ILE A 283 20.45 -0.46 -8.46
C ILE A 283 20.47 -0.92 -9.93
N HIS A 284 19.54 -1.81 -10.27
CA HIS A 284 19.26 -2.21 -11.65
C HIS A 284 18.55 -1.05 -12.38
N TRP A 285 19.33 -0.02 -12.69
CA TRP A 285 18.95 1.01 -13.64
C TRP A 285 18.51 0.33 -14.94
N CYS A 286 17.45 0.84 -15.56
CA CYS A 286 17.16 0.44 -16.94
C CYS A 286 18.35 0.87 -17.80
N THR A 287 18.99 -0.10 -18.46
CA THR A 287 19.92 0.20 -19.55
C THR A 287 19.18 1.04 -20.59
N ASP A 288 19.91 1.95 -21.25
CA ASP A 288 19.36 2.92 -22.21
C ASP A 288 18.51 4.05 -21.58
N LEU A 289 18.84 4.48 -20.36
CA LEU A 289 18.17 5.59 -19.65
C LEU A 289 18.34 6.98 -20.32
N VAL A 290 19.34 7.13 -21.20
CA VAL A 290 19.68 8.38 -21.88
C VAL A 290 19.80 8.10 -23.39
N PRO A 291 18.82 8.51 -24.21
CA PRO A 291 18.97 8.53 -25.67
C PRO A 291 20.16 9.41 -26.07
N GLN A 292 20.87 9.07 -27.15
CA GLN A 292 22.03 9.83 -27.62
C GLN A 292 21.65 11.30 -27.89
N GLU A 293 20.46 11.51 -28.47
CA GLU A 293 19.89 12.82 -28.76
C GLU A 293 19.74 13.69 -27.50
N LEU A 294 19.53 13.09 -26.32
CA LEU A 294 19.45 13.81 -25.05
C LEU A 294 20.84 14.18 -24.52
N ALA A 295 21.83 13.30 -24.71
CA ALA A 295 23.23 13.62 -24.40
C ALA A 295 23.76 14.74 -25.30
N ASP A 296 23.40 14.73 -26.59
CA ASP A 296 23.76 15.75 -27.57
C ASP A 296 23.17 17.12 -27.16
N ILE A 297 21.86 17.19 -26.88
CA ILE A 297 21.18 18.43 -26.40
C ILE A 297 21.81 18.97 -25.11
N LEU A 298 22.18 18.09 -24.17
CA LEU A 298 22.87 18.52 -22.94
C LEU A 298 24.24 19.12 -23.27
N SER A 299 25.00 18.52 -24.19
CA SER A 299 26.32 19.03 -24.63
C SER A 299 26.23 20.41 -25.32
N GLU A 300 25.21 20.62 -26.16
CA GLU A 300 24.95 21.91 -26.83
C GLU A 300 24.60 23.03 -25.82
N SER A 301 23.86 22.68 -24.76
CA SER A 301 23.51 23.64 -23.69
C SER A 301 24.71 24.08 -22.84
N HIS A 302 25.79 23.29 -22.83
CA HIS A 302 27.04 23.66 -22.17
C HIS A 302 27.94 24.54 -23.05
N THR A 303 27.98 24.33 -24.36
CA THR A 303 28.78 25.16 -25.27
C THR A 303 28.18 26.55 -25.50
N THR A 304 26.85 26.70 -25.51
CA THR A 304 26.22 28.04 -25.57
C THR A 304 26.61 28.92 -24.37
N ARG A 305 26.60 28.36 -23.15
CA ARG A 305 27.00 29.07 -21.92
C ARG A 305 28.48 29.49 -21.89
N GLN A 306 29.34 28.89 -22.72
CA GLN A 306 30.74 29.28 -22.84
C GLN A 306 30.99 30.35 -23.93
N GLN A 307 29.99 30.66 -24.75
CA GLN A 307 30.09 31.69 -25.80
C GLN A 307 29.49 33.04 -25.38
N GLU A 308 28.62 33.08 -24.37
CA GLU A 308 28.09 34.34 -23.81
C GLU A 308 29.04 35.02 -22.80
N SER A 309 30.16 34.39 -22.44
CA SER A 309 31.10 34.89 -21.42
C SER A 309 32.39 35.53 -21.97
N ASP A 310 32.49 35.77 -23.28
CA ASP A 310 33.72 36.27 -23.94
C ASP A 310 33.49 37.65 -24.61
N TYR A 311 33.00 38.63 -23.83
CA TYR A 311 32.96 40.04 -24.23
C TYR A 311 33.03 41.01 -23.03
N GLY A 312 34.27 41.39 -22.68
CA GLY A 312 34.59 42.66 -22.01
C GLY A 312 34.49 42.73 -20.48
N ASP A 313 35.65 42.75 -19.82
CA ASP A 313 35.81 43.41 -18.51
C ASP A 313 35.55 44.93 -18.64
N ASP A 314 34.98 45.55 -17.61
CA ASP A 314 35.68 46.54 -16.78
C ASP A 314 34.76 47.18 -15.71
N ILE A 315 35.27 47.27 -14.46
CA ILE A 315 35.05 48.37 -13.49
C ILE A 315 33.60 48.53 -12.92
N GLU A 316 33.33 48.69 -11.61
CA GLU A 316 34.18 48.84 -10.41
C GLU A 316 33.53 48.16 -9.18
N SER A 317 34.27 48.03 -8.08
CA SER A 317 33.74 47.57 -6.79
C SER A 317 33.33 48.75 -5.90
N ASP A 318 32.22 48.63 -5.17
CA ASP A 318 32.04 49.39 -3.92
C ASP A 318 31.22 48.63 -2.87
N VAL A 319 31.26 49.10 -1.63
CA VAL A 319 30.90 48.36 -0.40
C VAL A 319 29.82 49.11 0.41
N ASP A 320 29.20 48.44 1.40
CA ASP A 320 28.29 48.99 2.43
C ASP A 320 26.91 49.50 1.93
N SER A 321 25.85 49.62 2.75
CA SER A 321 25.51 48.98 4.03
C SER A 321 24.00 49.17 4.33
N ASP A 322 23.54 48.71 5.51
CA ASP A 322 22.20 48.80 6.10
C ASP A 322 21.33 50.05 5.80
N ALA A 323 20.02 49.84 5.61
CA ALA A 323 18.97 50.66 6.25
C ALA A 323 17.56 50.03 6.13
N GLU A 324 16.82 49.94 7.24
CA GLU A 324 15.36 49.75 7.25
C GLU A 324 14.64 51.11 7.38
N SER A 325 13.59 51.37 6.58
CA SER A 325 12.42 52.22 6.90
C SER A 325 11.37 52.04 5.77
N GLN A 326 10.07 51.77 6.00
CA GLN A 326 9.04 52.48 6.79
C GLN A 326 8.77 53.92 6.29
N ASN A 327 7.55 54.38 5.96
CA ASN A 327 6.18 53.81 5.84
C ASN A 327 5.51 54.50 4.59
N VAL A 328 4.20 54.78 4.36
CA VAL A 328 2.91 54.78 5.09
C VAL A 328 1.75 54.70 4.06
N SER A 329 0.57 54.19 4.45
CA SER A 329 -0.77 54.37 3.84
C SER A 329 -1.02 53.86 2.40
N ASP A 330 -2.00 53.02 2.08
CA ASP A 330 -3.43 52.83 2.49
C ASP A 330 -4.44 53.55 1.58
N SER A 331 -5.30 52.77 0.92
CA SER A 331 -6.62 53.18 0.40
C SER A 331 -7.48 51.94 0.10
N GLU A 332 -8.21 51.48 1.12
CA GLU A 332 -9.46 50.72 0.97
C GLU A 332 -10.58 51.65 0.38
N THR A 333 -11.77 51.23 -0.10
CA THR A 333 -12.45 49.92 -0.20
C THR A 333 -13.57 49.97 -1.27
N SER A 334 -14.16 48.80 -1.58
CA SER A 334 -15.59 48.52 -1.89
C SER A 334 -16.43 49.40 -2.84
N GLU A 335 -17.24 48.74 -3.67
CA GLU A 335 -18.72 48.81 -3.58
C GLU A 335 -19.37 47.66 -4.39
N GLU A 336 -20.20 46.84 -3.75
CA GLU A 336 -21.20 45.95 -4.37
C GLU A 336 -22.53 46.18 -3.63
N GLU A 337 -23.60 46.51 -4.35
CA GLU A 337 -24.92 46.82 -3.76
C GLU A 337 -25.82 45.58 -3.68
N GLU A 338 -26.48 45.38 -2.54
CA GLU A 338 -27.64 44.48 -2.41
C GLU A 338 -28.92 45.17 -2.89
N GLU A 339 -29.82 44.49 -3.61
CA GLU A 339 -31.16 45.01 -3.89
C GLU A 339 -32.31 44.06 -3.51
N SER A 340 -33.02 44.42 -2.43
CA SER A 340 -34.40 44.06 -2.08
C SER A 340 -34.75 42.62 -1.64
N GLY A 341 -35.53 42.52 -0.55
CA GLY A 341 -36.06 41.27 0.04
C GLY A 341 -36.85 41.52 1.32
#